data_AF-A0A1U9ZVV8-F1
#
_entry.id   AF-A0A1U9ZVV8-F1
#
_cell.length_a   1.000
_cell.length_b   1.000
_cell.length_c   1.000
_cell.angle_alpha   90.00
_cell.angle_beta   90.00
_cell.angle_gamma   90.00
#
_symmetry.space_group_name_H-M   'P 1'
#
loop_
_entity.id
_entity.type
_entity.pdbx_description
1 polymer ?
#
loop_
_entity_poly.entity_id
_entity_poly.type
_entity_poly.pdbx_seq_one_letter_code
_entity_poly.pdbx_strand_id
1 'polypeptide(L)'
;MNADPGNDPPAPEEEGRLRPEAVHRHEELVALLAEQFARADVSLRELQARADRSGGTRLPRATCADMLAGRRFPRKAVMVAFLRACQVPEQRLPAWERAWERVRLARMQPPPAAGAPPPASPEASTRRRRGVPVRAGALAAAVIVTAGAIVTAVAIAWPGSDTLTDDGRAFGPGGSSRFTVRIDPTAGPVRLVRRLDARVSRQRAAITVNGAPAGHWEPLPDGSGGWAEQHVDLPPSVTAGRGTLAVLTSFTSSEWDFSEFRYAVEQQTDGGWRTTDTLDVGHAESEAAHGYRVAGETFRGSRTLEPSLRTAARVRYEAEAGRISHARIRSGAAGASQGAVVAGLDHEDSWVDLKVYAPRAGRHTAHVTYAAGYGDAQHAVTVNGSTRFTLDYPQHGWDVWRQVTASLPLSRGWNTLRFRHHDRWAELDHVEIA
;
A
#
# COMPACT_ATOMS: atom_id res chain seq x y z
N MET A 1 -42.39 30.80 -47.70
CA MET A 1 -40.96 30.48 -47.84
C MET A 1 -40.35 30.60 -46.44
N ASN A 2 -40.47 29.55 -45.63
CA ASN A 2 -39.86 29.45 -44.31
C ASN A 2 -38.81 28.34 -44.41
N ALA A 3 -37.53 28.69 -44.28
CA ALA A 3 -36.43 27.74 -44.33
C ALA A 3 -36.10 27.26 -42.92
N ASP A 4 -36.04 25.94 -42.82
CA ASP A 4 -35.73 25.07 -41.70
C ASP A 4 -34.23 25.14 -41.32
N PRO A 5 -33.82 25.37 -40.05
CA PRO A 5 -32.43 25.35 -39.65
C PRO A 5 -32.08 23.93 -39.17
N GLY A 6 -31.78 23.04 -40.10
CA GLY A 6 -31.56 21.64 -39.76
C GLY A 6 -30.89 20.81 -40.82
N ASN A 7 -29.79 21.28 -41.44
CA ASN A 7 -28.82 20.37 -42.06
C ASN A 7 -27.49 21.06 -42.41
N ASP A 8 -26.59 21.21 -41.44
CA ASP A 8 -25.18 21.35 -41.77
C ASP A 8 -24.58 19.94 -41.97
N PRO A 9 -23.89 19.67 -43.08
CA PRO A 9 -23.25 18.39 -43.31
C PRO A 9 -22.11 18.18 -42.29
N PRO A 10 -21.89 16.94 -41.79
CA PRO A 10 -20.76 16.67 -40.92
C PRO A 10 -19.45 16.98 -41.66
N ALA A 11 -18.58 17.76 -41.01
CA ALA A 11 -17.25 18.07 -41.48
C ALA A 11 -16.46 16.76 -41.77
N PRO A 12 -15.61 16.74 -42.81
CA PRO A 12 -14.91 15.54 -43.23
C PRO A 12 -14.04 14.97 -42.12
N GLU A 13 -14.09 13.64 -42.02
CA GLU A 13 -13.61 12.81 -40.94
C GLU A 13 -12.09 12.98 -40.71
N GLU A 14 -11.68 13.23 -39.45
CA GLU A 14 -10.29 13.07 -38.98
C GLU A 14 -9.92 11.57 -38.90
N GLU A 15 -9.95 10.86 -40.03
CA GLU A 15 -9.52 9.47 -40.15
C GLU A 15 -7.98 9.41 -40.07
N GLY A 16 -7.46 8.92 -38.95
CA GLY A 16 -6.04 8.65 -38.75
C GLY A 16 -5.45 9.18 -37.44
N ARG A 17 -6.20 9.96 -36.66
CA ARG A 17 -5.72 10.47 -35.36
C ARG A 17 -6.12 9.55 -34.22
N LEU A 18 -5.13 9.02 -33.49
CA LEU A 18 -5.40 8.31 -32.24
C LEU A 18 -6.12 9.26 -31.29
N ARG A 19 -7.34 8.89 -30.93
CA ARG A 19 -8.21 9.61 -29.99
C ARG A 19 -7.99 9.03 -28.60
N PRO A 20 -7.95 9.84 -27.53
CA PRO A 20 -7.90 9.30 -26.17
C PRO A 20 -8.94 8.20 -25.97
N GLU A 21 -10.14 8.35 -26.53
CA GLU A 21 -11.26 7.41 -26.47
C GLU A 21 -10.96 6.01 -27.04
N ALA A 22 -10.08 5.89 -28.04
CA ALA A 22 -9.74 4.64 -28.72
C ALA A 22 -8.53 3.90 -28.10
N VAL A 23 -7.90 4.49 -27.07
CA VAL A 23 -6.72 3.92 -26.42
C VAL A 23 -7.13 2.86 -25.39
N HIS A 24 -6.59 1.65 -25.53
CA HIS A 24 -6.80 0.49 -24.65
C HIS A 24 -5.49 -0.21 -24.25
N ARG A 25 -4.37 0.04 -24.94
CA ARG A 25 -3.06 -0.55 -24.65
C ARG A 25 -2.01 0.48 -24.22
N HIS A 26 -0.97 0.01 -23.52
CA HIS A 26 0.14 0.85 -23.05
C HIS A 26 0.85 1.58 -24.18
N GLU A 27 1.14 0.86 -25.26
CA GLU A 27 1.84 1.39 -26.43
C GLU A 27 1.04 2.50 -27.13
N GLU A 28 -0.29 2.32 -27.22
CA GLU A 28 -1.21 3.32 -27.78
C GLU A 28 -1.24 4.61 -26.95
N LEU A 29 -1.19 4.50 -25.61
CA LEU A 29 -1.11 5.66 -24.73
C LEU A 29 0.23 6.38 -24.84
N VAL A 30 1.33 5.62 -24.93
CA VAL A 30 2.68 6.19 -25.11
C VAL A 30 2.77 6.93 -26.44
N ALA A 31 2.26 6.33 -27.53
CA ALA A 31 2.19 6.97 -28.84
C ALA A 31 1.40 8.28 -28.79
N LEU A 32 0.25 8.27 -28.11
CA LEU A 32 -0.61 9.43 -27.99
C LEU A 32 0.05 10.56 -27.15
N LEU A 33 0.75 10.21 -26.06
CA LEU A 33 1.51 11.17 -25.26
C LEU A 33 2.70 11.76 -26.04
N ALA A 34 3.39 10.94 -26.84
CA ALA A 34 4.48 11.39 -27.70
C ALA A 34 4.00 12.31 -28.83
N GLU A 35 2.85 12.01 -29.43
CA GLU A 35 2.19 12.86 -30.42
C GLU A 35 1.81 14.22 -29.81
N GLN A 36 1.26 14.21 -28.59
CA GLN A 36 0.93 15.45 -27.89
C GLN A 36 2.17 16.26 -27.49
N PHE A 37 3.25 15.59 -27.12
CA PHE A 37 4.54 16.22 -26.83
C PHE A 37 5.12 16.91 -28.07
N ALA A 38 5.15 16.21 -29.20
CA ALA A 38 5.66 16.73 -30.46
C ALA A 38 4.83 17.94 -30.94
N ARG A 39 3.50 17.90 -30.78
CA ARG A 39 2.62 19.03 -31.12
C ARG A 39 2.80 20.25 -30.23
N ALA A 40 3.16 20.05 -28.97
CA ALA A 40 3.41 21.15 -28.06
C ALA A 40 4.70 21.90 -28.42
N ASP A 41 5.58 21.29 -29.24
CA ASP A 41 6.85 21.85 -29.73
C ASP A 41 7.70 22.48 -28.61
N VAL A 42 7.85 21.72 -27.52
CA VAL A 42 8.57 22.14 -26.31
C VAL A 42 9.61 21.10 -25.91
N SER A 43 10.69 21.57 -25.32
CA SER A 43 11.68 20.69 -24.69
C SER A 43 11.17 20.16 -23.35
N LEU A 44 11.70 19.00 -22.92
CA LEU A 44 11.42 18.47 -21.58
C LEU A 44 11.86 19.43 -20.46
N ARG A 45 12.84 20.31 -20.73
CA ARG A 45 13.30 21.34 -19.78
C ARG A 45 12.21 22.41 -19.59
N GLU A 46 11.57 22.82 -20.68
CA GLU A 46 10.47 23.80 -20.63
C GLU A 46 9.22 23.22 -20.00
N LEU A 47 8.90 21.94 -20.23
CA LEU A 47 7.80 21.27 -19.53
C LEU A 47 8.01 21.23 -18.01
N GLN A 48 9.23 20.88 -17.57
CA GLN A 48 9.58 20.91 -16.15
C GLN A 48 9.43 22.32 -15.57
N ALA A 49 9.97 23.34 -16.25
CA ALA A 49 9.83 24.73 -15.83
C ALA A 49 8.37 25.21 -15.79
N ARG A 50 7.51 24.75 -16.71
CA ARG A 50 6.07 25.05 -16.71
C ARG A 50 5.36 24.41 -15.51
N ALA A 51 5.69 23.16 -15.17
CA ALA A 51 5.12 22.47 -14.01
C ALA A 51 5.60 23.04 -12.67
N ASP A 52 6.87 23.45 -12.58
CA ASP A 52 7.40 24.08 -11.38
C ASP A 52 6.74 25.45 -11.12
N ARG A 53 6.45 26.22 -12.19
CA ARG A 53 5.72 27.50 -12.09
C ARG A 53 4.26 27.36 -11.68
N SER A 54 3.60 26.26 -12.01
CA SER A 54 2.18 26.05 -11.67
C SER A 54 1.97 25.50 -10.25
N GLY A 55 3.05 25.21 -9.50
CA GLY A 55 2.97 24.78 -8.11
C GLY A 55 2.32 23.40 -7.89
N GLY A 56 2.19 22.60 -8.95
CA GLY A 56 1.53 21.29 -8.95
C GLY A 56 2.50 20.11 -8.88
N THR A 57 2.05 18.94 -9.37
CA THR A 57 2.88 17.73 -9.46
C THR A 57 4.17 18.01 -10.24
N ARG A 58 5.33 17.76 -9.62
CA ARG A 58 6.63 17.92 -10.29
C ARG A 58 6.77 16.99 -11.50
N LEU A 59 7.41 17.51 -12.53
CA LEU A 59 7.73 16.77 -13.77
C LEU A 59 9.24 16.65 -13.98
N PRO A 60 9.94 15.75 -13.26
CA PRO A 60 11.37 15.53 -13.50
C PRO A 60 11.62 15.10 -14.94
N ARG A 61 12.59 15.73 -15.61
CA ARG A 61 12.97 15.44 -17.01
C ARG A 61 13.16 13.94 -17.30
N ALA A 62 13.85 13.21 -16.42
CA ALA A 62 14.07 11.77 -16.58
C ALA A 62 12.76 10.97 -16.53
N THR A 63 11.82 11.35 -15.65
CA THR A 63 10.51 10.70 -15.55
C THR A 63 9.67 10.92 -16.80
N CYS A 64 9.66 12.14 -17.36
CA CYS A 64 8.99 12.42 -18.62
C CYS A 64 9.62 11.65 -19.79
N ALA A 65 10.95 11.54 -19.84
CA ALA A 65 11.65 10.78 -20.86
C ALA A 65 11.34 9.27 -20.79
N ASP A 66 11.32 8.68 -19.59
CA ASP A 66 10.97 7.26 -19.41
C ASP A 66 9.51 6.95 -19.73
N MET A 67 8.61 7.89 -19.44
CA MET A 67 7.20 7.80 -19.81
C MET A 67 7.02 7.82 -21.33
N LEU A 68 7.63 8.80 -22.01
CA LEU A 68 7.51 8.96 -23.47
C LEU A 68 8.20 7.83 -24.25
N ALA A 69 9.22 7.21 -23.67
CA ALA A 69 9.85 6.03 -24.24
C ALA A 69 9.11 4.72 -23.91
N GLY A 70 7.99 4.78 -23.18
CA GLY A 70 7.22 3.62 -22.77
C GLY A 70 7.89 2.69 -21.75
N ARG A 71 9.10 3.03 -21.28
CA ARG A 71 9.85 2.27 -20.25
C ARG A 71 9.14 2.26 -18.90
N ARG A 72 8.32 3.28 -18.64
CA ARG A 72 7.55 3.42 -17.41
C ARG A 72 6.10 3.77 -17.72
N PHE A 73 5.15 3.02 -17.15
CA PHE A 73 3.74 3.43 -17.17
C PHE A 73 3.56 4.67 -16.28
N PRO A 74 3.02 5.79 -16.79
CA PRO A 74 2.95 7.02 -16.02
C PRO A 74 1.97 6.89 -14.85
N ARG A 75 2.28 7.53 -13.73
CA ARG A 75 1.28 7.81 -12.69
C ARG A 75 0.27 8.81 -13.25
N LYS A 76 -1.02 8.65 -12.93
CA LYS A 76 -2.10 9.53 -13.44
C LYS A 76 -1.82 11.01 -13.19
N ALA A 77 -1.40 11.37 -11.98
CA ALA A 77 -1.05 12.75 -11.62
C ALA A 77 0.14 13.32 -12.42
N VAL A 78 1.13 12.49 -12.75
CA VAL A 78 2.29 12.87 -13.59
C VAL A 78 1.84 13.05 -15.04
N MET A 79 1.01 12.15 -15.56
CA MET A 79 0.44 12.28 -16.91
C MET A 79 -0.41 13.55 -17.05
N VAL A 80 -1.28 13.83 -16.08
CA VAL A 80 -2.13 15.04 -16.10
C VAL A 80 -1.28 16.30 -16.02
N ALA A 81 -0.28 16.35 -15.15
CA ALA A 81 0.64 17.48 -15.08
C ALA A 81 1.43 17.66 -16.38
N PHE A 82 1.86 16.56 -17.02
CA PHE A 82 2.50 16.58 -18.32
C PHE A 82 1.58 17.15 -19.41
N LEU A 83 0.33 16.69 -19.49
CA LEU A 83 -0.65 17.18 -20.46
C LEU A 83 -0.96 18.67 -20.26
N ARG A 84 -1.07 19.13 -19.01
CA ARG A 84 -1.20 20.55 -18.68
C ARG A 84 0.03 21.35 -19.12
N ALA A 85 1.24 20.85 -18.89
CA ALA A 85 2.48 21.49 -19.32
C ALA A 85 2.60 21.54 -20.86
N CYS A 86 2.03 20.54 -21.56
CA CYS A 86 1.81 20.51 -23.01
C CYS A 86 0.60 21.37 -23.45
N GLN A 87 -0.01 22.14 -22.55
CA GLN A 87 -1.13 23.05 -22.81
C GLN A 87 -2.38 22.39 -23.39
N VAL A 88 -2.63 21.13 -23.02
CA VAL A 88 -3.93 20.49 -23.30
C VAL A 88 -5.01 21.20 -22.48
N PRO A 89 -6.12 21.66 -23.11
CA PRO A 89 -7.21 22.33 -22.40
C PRO A 89 -7.80 21.45 -21.27
N GLU A 90 -8.12 22.05 -20.12
CA GLU A 90 -8.66 21.34 -18.95
C GLU A 90 -9.89 20.50 -19.30
N GLN A 91 -10.75 20.95 -20.22
CA GLN A 91 -11.95 20.21 -20.64
C GLN A 91 -11.62 18.88 -21.35
N ARG A 92 -10.42 18.76 -21.92
CA ARG A 92 -9.97 17.55 -22.61
C ARG A 92 -9.28 16.56 -21.67
N LEU A 93 -8.77 17.01 -20.52
CA LEU A 93 -8.05 16.14 -19.58
C LEU A 93 -8.87 14.93 -19.09
N PRO A 94 -10.19 15.04 -18.81
CA PRO A 94 -11.00 13.87 -18.45
C PRO A 94 -10.98 12.73 -19.48
N ALA A 95 -10.86 13.04 -20.77
CA ALA A 95 -10.77 12.02 -21.82
C ALA A 95 -9.43 11.26 -21.77
N TRP A 96 -8.33 11.98 -21.51
CA TRP A 96 -7.01 11.40 -21.29
C TRP A 96 -6.93 10.57 -20.01
N GLU A 97 -7.56 11.06 -18.95
CA GLU A 97 -7.69 10.31 -17.70
C GLU A 97 -8.44 9.00 -17.88
N ARG A 98 -9.57 9.03 -18.61
CA ARG A 98 -10.33 7.82 -18.99
C ARG A 98 -9.51 6.86 -19.87
N ALA A 99 -8.69 7.39 -20.78
CA ALA A 99 -7.77 6.59 -21.60
C ALA A 99 -6.72 5.86 -20.74
N TRP A 100 -6.10 6.60 -19.83
CA TRP A 100 -5.16 6.05 -18.85
C TRP A 100 -5.81 4.98 -17.96
N GLU A 101 -7.04 5.21 -17.51
CA GLU A 101 -7.82 4.24 -16.73
C GLU A 101 -8.07 2.96 -17.51
N ARG A 102 -8.52 3.04 -18.77
CA ARG A 102 -8.72 1.85 -19.62
C ARG A 102 -7.45 1.05 -19.82
N VAL A 103 -6.33 1.71 -20.11
CA VAL A 103 -5.03 1.05 -20.27
C VAL A 103 -4.57 0.40 -18.97
N ARG A 104 -4.75 1.07 -17.83
CA ARG A 104 -4.40 0.51 -16.53
C ARG A 104 -5.24 -0.72 -16.22
N LEU A 105 -6.54 -0.69 -16.49
CA LEU A 105 -7.45 -1.82 -16.31
C LEU A 105 -7.08 -2.99 -17.24
N ALA A 106 -6.79 -2.73 -18.51
CA ALA A 106 -6.37 -3.76 -19.45
C ALA A 106 -5.05 -4.45 -19.03
N ARG A 107 -4.11 -3.70 -18.45
CA ARG A 107 -2.86 -4.24 -17.89
C ARG A 107 -3.05 -5.10 -16.62
N MET A 108 -4.18 -4.94 -15.94
CA MET A 108 -4.53 -5.71 -14.74
C MET A 108 -5.30 -6.99 -15.06
N GLN A 109 -5.88 -7.10 -16.26
CA GLN A 109 -6.51 -8.32 -16.71
C GLN A 109 -5.41 -9.30 -17.16
N PRO A 110 -5.45 -10.58 -16.73
CA PRO A 110 -4.60 -11.59 -17.34
C PRO A 110 -4.93 -11.70 -18.84
N PRO A 111 -3.97 -12.05 -19.71
CA PRO A 111 -4.29 -12.31 -21.10
C PRO A 111 -5.42 -13.35 -21.17
N PRO A 112 -6.39 -13.22 -22.10
CA PRO A 112 -7.40 -14.24 -22.27
C PRO A 112 -6.70 -15.58 -22.48
N ALA A 113 -7.10 -16.60 -21.71
CA ALA A 113 -6.55 -17.94 -21.83
C ALA A 113 -6.71 -18.39 -23.29
N ALA A 114 -5.62 -18.37 -24.05
CA ALA A 114 -5.60 -18.90 -25.39
C ALA A 114 -5.89 -20.40 -25.28
N GLY A 115 -7.11 -20.81 -25.67
CA GLY A 115 -7.43 -22.21 -25.93
C GLY A 115 -8.22 -22.98 -24.87
N ALA A 116 -9.07 -22.34 -24.04
CA ALA A 116 -10.06 -23.11 -23.27
C ALA A 116 -11.29 -23.44 -24.17
N PRO A 117 -11.56 -24.71 -24.52
CA PRO A 117 -12.80 -25.06 -25.21
C PRO A 117 -14.01 -24.82 -24.28
N PRO A 118 -15.19 -24.50 -24.84
CA PRO A 118 -16.36 -24.15 -24.03
C PRO A 118 -16.75 -25.32 -23.11
N PRO A 119 -17.19 -25.04 -21.87
CA PRO A 119 -17.56 -26.09 -20.93
C PRO A 119 -18.78 -26.85 -21.46
N ALA A 120 -18.64 -28.18 -21.53
CA ALA A 120 -19.73 -29.08 -21.83
C ALA A 120 -20.83 -28.96 -20.75
N SER A 121 -22.08 -28.93 -21.20
CA SER A 121 -23.28 -28.87 -20.37
C SER A 121 -23.30 -29.99 -19.31
N PRO A 122 -23.85 -29.74 -18.11
CA PRO A 122 -23.82 -30.71 -17.02
C PRO A 122 -24.89 -31.77 -17.23
N GLU A 123 -24.49 -32.94 -17.73
CA GLU A 123 -25.28 -34.17 -17.54
C GLU A 123 -25.07 -34.68 -16.10
N ALA A 124 -26.19 -34.81 -15.40
CA ALA A 124 -26.29 -35.41 -14.09
C ALA A 124 -25.77 -36.85 -14.12
N SER A 125 -24.77 -37.17 -13.30
CA SER A 125 -24.51 -38.55 -12.91
C SER A 125 -24.42 -38.66 -11.39
N THR A 126 -25.45 -39.29 -10.87
CA THR A 126 -25.54 -39.82 -9.51
C THR A 126 -24.53 -40.94 -9.33
N ARG A 127 -23.72 -40.93 -8.27
CA ARG A 127 -23.54 -42.12 -7.42
C ARG A 127 -22.66 -41.92 -6.17
N ARG A 128 -23.32 -42.24 -5.05
CA ARG A 128 -22.90 -43.09 -3.92
C ARG A 128 -21.56 -42.84 -3.22
N ARG A 129 -21.72 -42.43 -1.95
CA ARG A 129 -20.88 -42.73 -0.79
C ARG A 129 -20.38 -44.18 -0.77
N ARG A 130 -19.08 -44.36 -0.52
CA ARG A 130 -18.47 -45.38 0.36
C ARG A 130 -17.16 -44.81 0.92
N GLY A 131 -16.97 -44.93 2.23
CA GLY A 131 -15.81 -44.40 2.94
C GLY A 131 -14.68 -45.41 3.18
N VAL A 132 -13.77 -44.97 4.06
CA VAL A 132 -12.72 -45.70 4.81
C VAL A 132 -11.34 -45.78 4.09
N PRO A 133 -10.18 -45.69 4.78
CA PRO A 133 -9.69 -44.69 5.73
C PRO A 133 -8.29 -44.14 5.33
N VAL A 134 -7.79 -43.12 6.05
CA VAL A 134 -6.40 -42.62 5.92
C VAL A 134 -5.42 -43.58 6.59
N ARG A 135 -4.40 -44.03 5.84
CA ARG A 135 -3.16 -44.58 6.40
C ARG A 135 -1.98 -43.70 6.00
N ALA A 136 -1.25 -43.24 7.01
CA ALA A 136 0.06 -42.63 6.90
C ALA A 136 1.06 -43.64 6.32
N GLY A 137 1.94 -43.20 5.42
CA GLY A 137 2.97 -44.03 4.81
C GLY A 137 4.09 -43.22 4.16
N ALA A 138 5.22 -43.17 4.88
CA ALA A 138 6.62 -42.90 4.54
C ALA A 138 7.02 -42.50 3.09
N LEU A 139 7.93 -41.52 3.02
CA LEU A 139 8.79 -41.22 1.88
C LEU A 139 9.68 -42.42 1.52
N ALA A 140 9.77 -42.75 0.23
CA ALA A 140 10.83 -43.55 -0.35
C ALA A 140 11.53 -42.72 -1.45
N ALA A 141 12.83 -42.48 -1.29
CA ALA A 141 13.70 -41.93 -2.31
C ALA A 141 14.17 -43.06 -3.23
N ALA A 142 14.00 -42.89 -4.55
CA ALA A 142 14.57 -43.77 -5.55
C ALA A 142 15.73 -43.05 -6.26
N VAL A 143 16.93 -43.59 -6.10
CA VAL A 143 18.13 -43.24 -6.87
C VAL A 143 18.14 -44.11 -8.12
N ILE A 144 18.20 -43.49 -9.30
CA ILE A 144 18.57 -44.16 -10.55
C ILE A 144 19.78 -43.42 -11.12
N VAL A 145 20.90 -44.14 -11.24
CA VAL A 145 22.12 -43.72 -11.93
C VAL A 145 22.21 -44.50 -13.23
N THR A 146 22.16 -43.81 -14.37
CA THR A 146 22.77 -44.29 -15.62
C THR A 146 23.42 -43.13 -16.38
N ALA A 147 24.73 -43.29 -16.54
CA ALA A 147 25.73 -42.69 -17.44
C ALA A 147 25.37 -41.46 -18.31
N GLY A 148 26.20 -40.42 -18.21
CA GLY A 148 26.80 -39.82 -19.41
C GLY A 148 26.37 -38.42 -19.84
N ALA A 149 26.26 -37.46 -18.90
CA ALA A 149 26.55 -36.03 -19.05
C ALA A 149 25.98 -35.29 -17.83
N ILE A 150 26.82 -34.99 -16.84
CA ILE A 150 26.41 -34.13 -15.72
C ILE A 150 26.43 -32.69 -16.26
N VAL A 151 25.35 -32.28 -16.93
CA VAL A 151 24.87 -30.92 -16.75
C VAL A 151 24.17 -30.95 -15.41
N THR A 152 24.81 -30.45 -14.36
CA THR A 152 24.11 -30.14 -13.11
C THR A 152 23.17 -28.98 -13.43
N ALA A 153 22.02 -29.28 -14.03
CA ALA A 153 20.87 -28.41 -13.92
C ALA A 153 20.48 -28.47 -12.44
N VAL A 154 21.11 -27.61 -11.64
CA VAL A 154 20.50 -27.16 -10.40
C VAL A 154 19.20 -26.53 -10.87
N ALA A 155 18.12 -27.29 -10.82
CA ALA A 155 16.80 -26.71 -10.73
C ALA A 155 16.82 -25.94 -9.42
N ILE A 156 17.24 -24.68 -9.49
CA ILE A 156 16.89 -23.69 -8.49
C ILE A 156 15.38 -23.69 -8.57
N ALA A 157 14.72 -24.42 -7.68
CA ALA A 157 13.31 -24.21 -7.43
C ALA A 157 13.24 -22.77 -6.91
N TRP A 158 12.85 -21.85 -7.79
CA TRP A 158 12.45 -20.53 -7.36
C TRP A 158 11.33 -20.79 -6.35
N PRO A 159 11.44 -20.36 -5.08
CA PRO A 159 10.32 -20.50 -4.16
C PRO A 159 9.13 -19.86 -4.86
N GLY A 160 8.05 -20.63 -5.03
CA GLY A 160 6.82 -20.14 -5.62
C GLY A 160 6.47 -18.82 -4.94
N SER A 161 6.07 -17.83 -5.73
CA SER A 161 5.46 -16.62 -5.20
C SER A 161 4.33 -17.07 -4.26
N ASP A 162 4.44 -16.75 -2.97
CA ASP A 162 3.46 -17.14 -1.93
C ASP A 162 2.16 -16.33 -2.10
N THR A 163 1.60 -16.25 -3.31
CA THR A 163 0.39 -15.47 -3.57
C THR A 163 -0.80 -16.06 -2.84
N LEU A 164 -1.56 -15.21 -2.14
CA LEU A 164 -2.84 -15.54 -1.55
C LEU A 164 -3.95 -15.10 -2.51
N THR A 165 -4.92 -15.98 -2.75
CA THR A 165 -6.17 -15.64 -3.42
C THR A 165 -7.25 -15.43 -2.37
N ASP A 166 -7.94 -14.30 -2.46
CA ASP A 166 -9.04 -13.93 -1.55
C ASP A 166 -10.15 -13.26 -2.36
N ASP A 167 -11.39 -13.53 -2.02
CA ASP A 167 -12.55 -12.83 -2.55
C ASP A 167 -12.96 -11.65 -1.67
N GLY A 168 -13.66 -10.71 -2.29
CA GLY A 168 -13.97 -9.46 -1.63
C GLY A 168 -14.77 -8.51 -2.50
N ARG A 169 -14.94 -7.31 -1.96
CA ARG A 169 -15.73 -6.24 -2.57
C ARG A 169 -15.02 -4.91 -2.43
N ALA A 170 -15.47 -3.94 -3.21
CA ALA A 170 -15.09 -2.55 -3.00
C ALA A 170 -16.24 -1.61 -3.34
N PHE A 171 -16.18 -0.41 -2.80
CA PHE A 171 -17.13 0.66 -3.10
C PHE A 171 -16.43 2.01 -3.25
N GLY A 172 -17.05 2.91 -4.03
CA GLY A 172 -16.49 4.21 -4.41
C GLY A 172 -17.11 5.40 -3.68
N PRO A 173 -16.88 6.63 -4.19
CA PRO A 173 -17.50 7.85 -3.68
C PRO A 173 -19.02 7.74 -3.49
N GLY A 174 -19.52 8.13 -2.30
CA GLY A 174 -20.92 7.97 -1.91
C GLY A 174 -21.33 6.54 -1.51
N GLY A 175 -20.42 5.58 -1.61
CA GLY A 175 -20.64 4.18 -1.25
C GLY A 175 -20.41 3.88 0.25
N SER A 176 -20.88 2.71 0.67
CA SER A 176 -20.70 2.20 2.03
C SER A 176 -20.89 0.68 2.10
N SER A 177 -20.42 0.07 3.18
CA SER A 177 -20.76 -1.30 3.56
C SER A 177 -21.26 -1.37 4.99
N ARG A 178 -22.17 -2.30 5.27
CA ARG A 178 -22.69 -2.56 6.63
C ARG A 178 -22.78 -4.04 6.91
N PHE A 179 -22.52 -4.44 8.15
CA PHE A 179 -22.59 -5.82 8.62
C PHE A 179 -22.71 -5.86 10.15
N THR A 180 -23.06 -7.02 10.70
CA THR A 180 -23.14 -7.26 12.15
C THR A 180 -22.12 -8.31 12.56
N VAL A 181 -21.34 -8.03 13.61
CA VAL A 181 -20.37 -8.96 14.19
C VAL A 181 -20.66 -9.22 15.67
N ARG A 182 -20.18 -10.35 16.19
CA ARG A 182 -20.31 -10.76 17.59
C ARG A 182 -19.07 -10.38 18.41
N ILE A 183 -19.31 -10.06 19.67
CA ILE A 183 -18.29 -9.87 20.69
C ILE A 183 -18.76 -10.54 21.99
N ASP A 184 -17.82 -10.89 22.86
CA ASP A 184 -18.09 -11.24 24.25
C ASP A 184 -18.36 -9.94 25.04
N PRO A 185 -19.55 -9.78 25.65
CA PRO A 185 -19.92 -8.58 26.39
C PRO A 185 -19.09 -8.34 27.66
N THR A 186 -18.37 -9.37 28.12
CA THR A 186 -17.56 -9.33 29.35
C THR A 186 -16.05 -9.28 29.09
N ALA A 187 -15.63 -9.48 27.84
CA ALA A 187 -14.23 -9.40 27.46
C ALA A 187 -13.74 -7.94 27.33
N GLY A 188 -12.43 -7.78 27.16
CA GLY A 188 -11.76 -6.50 27.12
C GLY A 188 -11.99 -5.69 25.83
N PRO A 189 -11.13 -4.67 25.59
CA PRO A 189 -11.17 -3.82 24.42
C PRO A 189 -11.38 -4.57 23.10
N VAL A 190 -12.13 -3.97 22.18
CA VAL A 190 -12.46 -4.55 20.87
C VAL A 190 -11.67 -3.86 19.77
N ARG A 191 -11.10 -4.64 18.86
CA ARG A 191 -10.38 -4.18 17.68
C ARG A 191 -11.02 -4.78 16.43
N LEU A 192 -11.30 -3.93 15.45
CA LEU A 192 -11.76 -4.36 14.14
C LEU A 192 -10.56 -4.36 13.18
N VAL A 193 -10.28 -5.49 12.56
CA VAL A 193 -9.19 -5.68 11.59
C VAL A 193 -9.80 -5.91 10.22
N ARG A 194 -9.31 -5.22 9.19
CA ARG A 194 -9.73 -5.33 7.79
C ARG A 194 -8.56 -5.77 6.91
N ARG A 195 -8.79 -6.75 6.05
CA ARG A 195 -7.90 -7.05 4.91
C ARG A 195 -8.32 -6.26 3.68
N LEU A 196 -7.34 -5.63 3.02
CA LEU A 196 -7.53 -4.78 1.85
C LEU A 196 -6.48 -5.03 0.75
N ASP A 197 -6.79 -4.62 -0.47
CA ASP A 197 -5.81 -4.51 -1.56
C ASP A 197 -5.07 -3.16 -1.42
N ALA A 198 -3.82 -3.22 -0.99
CA ALA A 198 -3.01 -2.03 -0.73
C ALA A 198 -2.46 -1.37 -2.00
N ARG A 199 -2.65 -1.96 -3.19
CA ARG A 199 -2.28 -1.30 -4.46
C ARG A 199 -3.15 -0.08 -4.76
N VAL A 200 -4.28 0.07 -4.06
CA VAL A 200 -5.11 1.28 -4.07
C VAL A 200 -4.73 2.14 -2.88
N SER A 201 -4.10 3.28 -3.15
CA SER A 201 -3.62 4.19 -2.11
C SER A 201 -4.74 5.05 -1.53
N ARG A 202 -4.46 5.75 -0.42
CA ARG A 202 -5.32 6.80 0.17
C ARG A 202 -6.73 6.36 0.57
N GLN A 203 -6.96 5.05 0.76
CA GLN A 203 -8.24 4.50 1.21
C GLN A 203 -8.58 4.99 2.62
N ARG A 204 -9.63 5.81 2.73
CA ARG A 204 -10.17 6.36 3.96
C ARG A 204 -11.69 6.17 4.01
N ALA A 205 -12.20 5.75 5.16
CA ALA A 205 -13.63 5.62 5.38
C ALA A 205 -14.00 5.87 6.85
N ALA A 206 -15.18 6.46 7.09
CA ALA A 206 -15.72 6.65 8.43
C ALA A 206 -16.39 5.38 8.93
N ILE A 207 -16.28 5.11 10.23
CA ILE A 207 -16.83 3.94 10.89
C ILE A 207 -17.85 4.40 11.93
N THR A 208 -19.06 3.84 11.85
CA THR A 208 -20.04 3.94 12.92
C THR A 208 -20.39 2.55 13.44
N VAL A 209 -20.67 2.46 14.73
CA VAL A 209 -21.12 1.25 15.41
C VAL A 209 -22.44 1.54 16.08
N ASN A 210 -23.47 0.76 15.74
CA ASN A 210 -24.84 0.97 16.22
C ASN A 210 -25.34 2.42 16.00
N GLY A 211 -24.90 3.04 14.89
CA GLY A 211 -25.23 4.43 14.52
C GLY A 211 -24.38 5.51 15.19
N ALA A 212 -23.54 5.18 16.18
CA ALA A 212 -22.64 6.12 16.84
C ALA A 212 -21.25 6.15 16.15
N PRO A 213 -20.57 7.31 16.06
CA PRO A 213 -19.20 7.39 15.55
C PRO A 213 -18.24 6.49 16.35
N ALA A 214 -17.46 5.68 15.65
CA ALA A 214 -16.56 4.70 16.26
C ALA A 214 -15.11 4.80 15.77
N GLY A 215 -14.83 5.57 14.70
CA GLY A 215 -13.48 5.83 14.22
C GLY A 215 -13.41 6.00 12.71
N HIS A 216 -12.21 5.85 12.16
CA HIS A 216 -11.95 5.90 10.73
C HIS A 216 -10.95 4.81 10.34
N TRP A 217 -11.13 4.25 9.13
CA TRP A 217 -10.05 3.63 8.40
C TRP A 217 -9.19 4.73 7.81
N GLU A 218 -7.89 4.75 8.10
CA GLU A 218 -6.97 5.77 7.59
C GLU A 218 -6.14 5.24 6.40
N PRO A 219 -5.58 6.10 5.54
CA PRO A 219 -4.66 5.66 4.50
C PRO A 219 -3.47 4.85 5.06
N LEU A 220 -3.09 3.78 4.36
CA LEU A 220 -1.78 3.15 4.57
C LEU A 220 -0.65 4.05 4.03
N PRO A 221 0.60 3.87 4.51
CA PRO A 221 1.76 4.59 3.98
C PRO A 221 1.91 4.42 2.46
N ASP A 222 2.43 5.46 1.80
CA ASP A 222 2.71 5.42 0.37
C ASP A 222 3.67 4.29 0.00
N GLY A 223 3.39 3.58 -1.10
CA GLY A 223 4.18 2.44 -1.55
C GLY A 223 3.76 1.09 -0.97
N SER A 224 2.73 1.06 -0.11
CA SER A 224 2.05 -0.19 0.27
C SER A 224 1.52 -0.91 -0.98
N GLY A 225 1.55 -2.24 -0.98
CA GLY A 225 1.12 -3.06 -2.10
C GLY A 225 0.77 -4.48 -1.68
N GLY A 226 0.12 -5.22 -2.57
CA GLY A 226 -0.36 -6.59 -2.27
C GLY A 226 -1.51 -6.60 -1.26
N TRP A 227 -1.65 -7.71 -0.53
CA TRP A 227 -2.56 -7.78 0.60
C TRP A 227 -2.01 -7.02 1.79
N ALA A 228 -2.84 -6.20 2.45
CA ALA A 228 -2.51 -5.61 3.74
C ALA A 228 -3.63 -5.84 4.75
N GLU A 229 -3.27 -5.80 6.03
CA GLU A 229 -4.21 -5.76 7.15
C GLU A 229 -4.09 -4.42 7.87
N GLN A 230 -5.25 -3.80 8.11
CA GLN A 230 -5.39 -2.57 8.86
C GLN A 230 -6.31 -2.81 10.05
N HIS A 231 -6.13 -2.10 11.16
CA HIS A 231 -7.04 -2.20 12.29
C HIS A 231 -7.45 -0.83 12.83
N VAL A 232 -8.55 -0.83 13.58
CA VAL A 232 -9.04 0.28 14.40
C VAL A 232 -9.48 -0.29 15.76
N ASP A 233 -9.11 0.39 16.84
CA ASP A 233 -9.60 0.06 18.18
C ASP A 233 -10.95 0.76 18.37
N LEU A 234 -12.00 0.00 18.69
CA LEU A 234 -13.35 0.53 18.84
C LEU A 234 -13.52 1.10 20.26
N PRO A 235 -14.09 2.32 20.41
CA PRO A 235 -14.28 2.95 21.71
C PRO A 235 -15.13 2.09 22.66
N PRO A 236 -14.79 2.00 23.96
CA PRO A 236 -15.63 1.31 24.96
C PRO A 236 -17.07 1.83 25.00
N SER A 237 -17.29 3.11 24.67
CA SER A 237 -18.63 3.72 24.63
C SER A 237 -19.59 3.06 23.65
N VAL A 238 -19.08 2.38 22.61
CA VAL A 238 -19.90 1.67 21.62
C VAL A 238 -19.84 0.15 21.75
N THR A 239 -18.96 -0.39 22.62
CA THR A 239 -18.71 -1.83 22.75
C THR A 239 -19.02 -2.41 24.14
N ALA A 240 -18.92 -1.64 25.22
CA ALA A 240 -19.09 -2.15 26.58
C ALA A 240 -20.48 -2.77 26.81
N GLY A 241 -20.50 -4.01 27.33
CA GLY A 241 -21.72 -4.75 27.63
C GLY A 241 -22.54 -5.20 26.40
N ARG A 242 -22.02 -5.02 25.18
CA ARG A 242 -22.70 -5.45 23.94
C ARG A 242 -22.27 -6.87 23.59
N GLY A 243 -23.18 -7.67 23.04
CA GLY A 243 -22.87 -8.99 22.45
C GLY A 243 -22.75 -8.97 20.93
N THR A 244 -23.23 -7.89 20.29
CA THR A 244 -23.19 -7.68 18.85
C THR A 244 -22.97 -6.22 18.52
N LEU A 245 -22.31 -5.96 17.39
CA LEU A 245 -22.00 -4.63 16.87
C LEU A 245 -22.47 -4.52 15.42
N ALA A 246 -23.38 -3.58 15.14
CA ALA A 246 -23.74 -3.22 13.77
C ALA A 246 -22.73 -2.18 13.24
N VAL A 247 -21.82 -2.62 12.38
CA VAL A 247 -20.76 -1.78 11.79
C VAL A 247 -21.25 -1.22 10.46
N LEU A 248 -21.04 0.08 10.26
CA LEU A 248 -21.19 0.75 8.96
C LEU A 248 -19.87 1.46 8.63
N THR A 249 -19.34 1.15 7.45
CA THR A 249 -18.17 1.82 6.87
C THR A 249 -18.62 2.68 5.70
N SER A 250 -18.38 3.99 5.75
CA SER A 250 -18.79 4.95 4.72
C SER A 250 -17.58 5.58 4.03
N PHE A 251 -17.54 5.56 2.69
CA PHE A 251 -16.43 6.08 1.90
C PHE A 251 -16.12 7.53 2.25
N THR A 252 -14.83 7.86 2.41
CA THR A 252 -14.37 9.26 2.51
C THR A 252 -13.48 9.62 1.32
N SER A 253 -12.43 8.83 1.05
CA SER A 253 -11.52 9.08 -0.06
C SER A 253 -10.74 7.81 -0.44
N SER A 254 -10.26 7.74 -1.68
CA SER A 254 -9.22 6.80 -2.11
C SER A 254 -8.61 7.25 -3.44
N GLU A 255 -7.54 6.58 -3.88
CA GLU A 255 -7.06 6.72 -5.27
C GLU A 255 -8.03 6.10 -6.28
N TRP A 256 -8.83 5.10 -5.87
CA TRP A 256 -9.79 4.44 -6.76
C TRP A 256 -11.08 4.02 -6.03
N ASP A 257 -11.02 2.93 -5.26
CA ASP A 257 -12.13 2.42 -4.45
C ASP A 257 -11.67 2.16 -3.01
N PHE A 258 -12.61 1.81 -2.14
CA PHE A 258 -12.34 1.31 -0.81
C PHE A 258 -12.63 -0.18 -0.79
N SER A 259 -11.60 -1.00 -0.59
CA SER A 259 -11.68 -2.45 -0.74
C SER A 259 -11.72 -3.19 0.61
N GLU A 260 -12.44 -4.29 0.64
CA GLU A 260 -12.65 -5.13 1.82
C GLU A 260 -12.77 -6.60 1.40
N PHE A 261 -11.91 -7.43 1.99
CA PHE A 261 -11.83 -8.87 1.68
C PHE A 261 -12.13 -9.72 2.91
N ARG A 262 -11.74 -9.24 4.09
CA ARG A 262 -12.04 -9.90 5.37
C ARG A 262 -12.11 -8.89 6.50
N TYR A 263 -13.01 -9.11 7.45
CA TYR A 263 -12.95 -8.52 8.78
C TYR A 263 -12.70 -9.59 9.84
N ALA A 264 -11.78 -9.30 10.76
CA ALA A 264 -11.63 -10.03 12.01
C ALA A 264 -11.95 -9.10 13.17
N VAL A 265 -12.77 -9.57 14.10
CA VAL A 265 -13.02 -8.87 15.37
C VAL A 265 -12.13 -9.51 16.42
N GLU A 266 -11.22 -8.73 16.98
CA GLU A 266 -10.34 -9.16 18.05
C GLU A 266 -10.79 -8.54 19.38
N GLN A 267 -10.75 -9.33 20.45
CA GLN A 267 -10.92 -8.83 21.82
C GLN A 267 -9.68 -9.13 22.65
N GLN A 268 -9.30 -8.16 23.47
CA GLN A 268 -8.20 -8.33 24.40
C GLN A 268 -8.65 -9.15 25.61
N THR A 269 -7.88 -10.19 25.91
CA THR A 269 -8.03 -11.06 27.09
C THR A 269 -6.70 -11.08 27.87
N ASP A 270 -6.66 -11.72 29.04
CA ASP A 270 -5.46 -11.80 29.89
C ASP A 270 -4.23 -12.43 29.18
N GLY A 271 -4.44 -13.13 28.06
CA GLY A 271 -3.39 -13.72 27.22
C GLY A 271 -3.11 -12.98 25.91
N GLY A 272 -3.68 -11.79 25.71
CA GLY A 272 -3.55 -11.00 24.49
C GLY A 272 -4.81 -10.94 23.64
N TRP A 273 -4.67 -10.47 22.40
CA TRP A 273 -5.76 -10.33 21.43
C TRP A 273 -6.16 -11.69 20.88
N ARG A 274 -7.47 -11.97 20.87
CA ARG A 274 -8.05 -13.18 20.29
C ARG A 274 -9.18 -12.80 19.34
N THR A 275 -9.25 -13.47 18.19
CA THR A 275 -10.36 -13.31 17.25
C THR A 275 -11.63 -13.94 17.82
N THR A 276 -12.68 -13.13 17.97
CA THR A 276 -14.01 -13.56 18.47
C THR A 276 -15.03 -13.74 17.36
N ASP A 277 -14.85 -13.05 16.24
CA ASP A 277 -15.68 -13.23 15.06
C ASP A 277 -14.89 -12.97 13.77
N THR A 278 -15.35 -13.51 12.66
CA THR A 278 -14.76 -13.28 11.33
C THR A 278 -15.85 -13.19 10.29
N LEU A 279 -15.84 -12.08 9.56
CA LEU A 279 -16.59 -11.90 8.32
C LEU A 279 -15.61 -12.05 7.14
N ASP A 280 -15.77 -13.13 6.40
CA ASP A 280 -15.20 -13.31 5.06
C ASP A 280 -16.09 -12.60 4.02
N VAL A 281 -15.57 -11.58 3.33
CA VAL A 281 -16.34 -10.73 2.40
C VAL A 281 -16.19 -11.30 0.99
N GLY A 282 -17.26 -11.38 0.22
CA GLY A 282 -17.28 -12.13 -1.04
C GLY A 282 -17.82 -13.55 -0.85
N HIS A 283 -17.55 -14.18 0.29
CA HIS A 283 -18.06 -15.52 0.61
C HIS A 283 -19.55 -15.49 1.04
N ALA A 284 -20.42 -16.03 0.19
CA ALA A 284 -21.88 -15.87 0.30
C ALA A 284 -22.47 -16.29 1.66
N GLU A 285 -22.05 -17.41 2.24
CA GLU A 285 -22.57 -17.88 3.54
C GLU A 285 -22.13 -16.98 4.70
N SER A 286 -20.89 -16.50 4.64
CA SER A 286 -20.32 -15.61 5.65
C SER A 286 -21.01 -14.25 5.60
N GLU A 287 -21.20 -13.70 4.41
CA GLU A 287 -21.95 -12.46 4.21
C GLU A 287 -23.40 -12.57 4.69
N ALA A 288 -24.06 -13.70 4.41
CA ALA A 288 -25.42 -13.96 4.87
C ALA A 288 -25.49 -14.02 6.41
N ALA A 289 -24.54 -14.73 7.05
CA ALA A 289 -24.48 -14.88 8.50
C ALA A 289 -24.26 -13.54 9.25
N HIS A 290 -23.56 -12.59 8.62
CA HIS A 290 -23.29 -11.26 9.19
C HIS A 290 -24.23 -10.16 8.64
N GLY A 291 -25.17 -10.51 7.76
CA GLY A 291 -26.06 -9.54 7.13
C GLY A 291 -25.33 -8.47 6.31
N TYR A 292 -24.19 -8.82 5.71
CA TYR A 292 -23.37 -7.88 4.95
C TYR A 292 -24.15 -7.29 3.77
N ARG A 293 -24.06 -5.97 3.58
CA ARG A 293 -24.64 -5.23 2.45
C ARG A 293 -23.67 -4.14 2.02
N VAL A 294 -23.58 -3.92 0.71
CA VAL A 294 -22.78 -2.87 0.09
C VAL A 294 -23.64 -1.97 -0.78
N ALA A 295 -23.35 -0.67 -0.76
CA ALA A 295 -23.92 0.35 -1.62
C ALA A 295 -22.79 1.06 -2.38
N GLY A 296 -23.03 1.37 -3.66
CA GLY A 296 -21.99 1.94 -4.53
C GLY A 296 -20.86 0.97 -4.83
N GLU A 297 -21.17 -0.32 -5.00
CA GLU A 297 -20.20 -1.38 -5.33
C GLU A 297 -19.46 -1.06 -6.64
N THR A 298 -18.14 -1.02 -6.57
CA THR A 298 -17.23 -0.81 -7.71
C THR A 298 -16.47 -2.08 -8.10
N PHE A 299 -16.38 -3.04 -7.18
CA PHE A 299 -15.70 -4.31 -7.41
C PHE A 299 -16.37 -5.44 -6.63
N ARG A 300 -16.40 -6.61 -7.27
CA ARG A 300 -16.74 -7.90 -6.68
C ARG A 300 -15.90 -8.99 -7.34
N GLY A 301 -15.32 -9.87 -6.54
CA GLY A 301 -14.67 -11.09 -7.01
C GLY A 301 -13.36 -11.35 -6.29
N SER A 302 -12.59 -12.28 -6.85
CA SER A 302 -11.30 -12.69 -6.28
C SER A 302 -10.14 -11.83 -6.78
N ARG A 303 -9.17 -11.59 -5.91
CA ARG A 303 -7.84 -11.11 -6.29
C ARG A 303 -6.80 -12.13 -5.84
N THR A 304 -5.75 -12.27 -6.62
CA THR A 304 -4.57 -13.05 -6.23
C THR A 304 -3.42 -12.07 -6.10
N LEU A 305 -3.01 -11.83 -4.86
CA LEU A 305 -1.95 -10.89 -4.53
C LEU A 305 -0.91 -11.60 -3.67
N GLU A 306 0.33 -11.12 -3.76
CA GLU A 306 1.31 -11.41 -2.72
C GLU A 306 0.73 -10.95 -1.37
N PRO A 307 0.73 -11.80 -0.32
CA PRO A 307 0.72 -11.33 1.05
C PRO A 307 1.77 -10.24 1.15
N SER A 308 1.53 -9.17 1.91
CA SER A 308 2.60 -8.24 2.23
C SER A 308 3.68 -8.97 3.04
N LEU A 309 4.61 -9.68 2.37
CA LEU A 309 5.67 -10.44 3.02
C LEU A 309 7.06 -10.19 2.41
N ARG A 310 7.21 -9.47 1.28
CA ARG A 310 8.55 -9.23 0.69
C ARG A 310 8.75 -7.84 0.10
N THR A 311 8.56 -6.87 0.96
CA THR A 311 9.57 -5.90 1.40
C THR A 311 8.87 -5.36 2.62
N ALA A 312 9.38 -5.55 3.84
CA ALA A 312 8.85 -4.76 4.94
C ALA A 312 9.00 -3.32 4.48
N ALA A 313 7.89 -2.68 4.11
CA ALA A 313 7.90 -1.28 3.72
C ALA A 313 8.45 -0.61 4.97
N ARG A 314 9.71 -0.20 4.88
CA ARG A 314 10.40 0.38 6.01
C ARG A 314 9.60 1.60 6.40
N VAL A 315 8.94 1.53 7.54
CA VAL A 315 8.12 2.66 7.99
C VAL A 315 9.09 3.68 8.55
N ARG A 316 9.21 4.82 7.88
CA ARG A 316 10.07 5.92 8.30
C ARG A 316 9.40 6.74 9.38
N TYR A 317 10.16 7.02 10.43
CA TYR A 317 9.84 7.91 11.51
C TYR A 317 10.95 8.96 11.56
N GLU A 318 10.61 10.19 11.20
CA GLU A 318 11.56 11.31 11.19
C GLU A 318 11.99 11.65 12.61
N ALA A 319 13.29 11.87 12.82
CA ALA A 319 13.84 12.13 14.14
C ALA A 319 13.29 13.45 14.71
N GLU A 320 13.15 14.47 13.87
CA GLU A 320 12.67 15.80 14.21
C GLU A 320 11.18 15.85 14.60
N ALA A 321 10.42 14.79 14.31
CA ALA A 321 9.07 14.61 14.84
C ALA A 321 9.05 14.04 16.28
N GLY A 322 10.21 13.62 16.80
CA GLY A 322 10.37 13.06 18.12
C GLY A 322 10.35 14.10 19.24
N ARG A 323 10.13 13.64 20.47
CA ARG A 323 10.29 14.48 21.66
C ARG A 323 11.76 14.56 22.00
N ILE A 324 12.32 15.76 22.14
CA ILE A 324 13.74 15.96 22.43
C ILE A 324 13.97 16.55 23.83
N SER A 325 15.18 16.35 24.36
CA SER A 325 15.69 17.01 25.57
C SER A 325 17.16 17.34 25.37
N HIS A 326 17.56 18.55 25.78
CA HIS A 326 18.93 19.06 25.66
C HIS A 326 19.57 18.80 24.29
N ALA A 327 18.76 18.93 23.25
CA ALA A 327 19.08 18.77 21.84
C ALA A 327 18.25 19.79 21.05
N ARG A 328 18.46 19.88 19.74
CA ARG A 328 17.76 20.83 18.87
C ARG A 328 17.39 20.22 17.52
N ILE A 329 16.34 20.73 16.90
CA ILE A 329 16.06 20.45 15.50
C ILE A 329 16.92 21.39 14.64
N ARG A 330 17.73 20.84 13.74
CA ARG A 330 18.52 21.61 12.75
C ARG A 330 17.84 21.51 11.39
N SER A 331 17.18 22.57 10.95
CA SER A 331 16.62 22.68 9.61
C SER A 331 17.67 23.12 8.58
N GLY A 332 17.42 22.85 7.30
CA GLY A 332 18.34 23.14 6.20
C GLY A 332 19.52 22.16 6.11
N ALA A 333 19.40 20.99 6.73
CA ALA A 333 20.41 19.94 6.67
C ALA A 333 20.46 19.35 5.25
N ALA A 334 21.59 19.51 4.56
CA ALA A 334 21.69 19.16 3.15
C ALA A 334 21.62 17.63 2.97
N GLY A 335 20.63 17.15 2.21
CA GLY A 335 20.48 15.71 1.93
C GLY A 335 19.75 14.90 3.00
N ALA A 336 19.38 15.51 4.14
CA ALA A 336 18.53 14.90 5.16
C ALA A 336 17.10 14.70 4.63
N SER A 337 16.37 13.71 5.15
CA SER A 337 14.92 13.62 4.89
C SER A 337 14.22 14.85 5.47
N GLN A 338 13.28 15.38 4.69
CA GLN A 338 12.57 16.64 4.99
C GLN A 338 13.47 17.87 5.25
N GLY A 339 14.78 17.76 4.98
CA GLY A 339 15.76 18.82 5.20
C GLY A 339 15.97 19.18 6.67
N ALA A 340 15.61 18.31 7.62
CA ALA A 340 15.76 18.56 9.05
C ALA A 340 16.28 17.32 9.77
N VAL A 341 16.98 17.54 10.89
CA VAL A 341 17.51 16.47 11.75
C VAL A 341 17.41 16.83 13.22
N VAL A 342 17.53 15.84 14.10
CA VAL A 342 17.86 16.10 15.51
C VAL A 342 19.37 16.17 15.66
N ALA A 343 19.82 17.31 16.18
CA ALA A 343 21.21 17.66 16.41
C ALA A 343 21.46 18.09 17.86
N GLY A 344 22.73 18.28 18.22
CA GLY A 344 23.11 18.69 19.58
C GLY A 344 22.85 17.59 20.62
N LEU A 345 22.94 16.32 20.22
CA LEU A 345 22.90 15.17 21.12
C LEU A 345 24.27 15.00 21.81
N ASP A 346 24.69 16.04 22.53
CA ASP A 346 26.10 16.27 22.89
C ASP A 346 26.40 16.15 24.39
N HIS A 347 25.35 16.09 25.22
CA HIS A 347 25.46 15.99 26.66
C HIS A 347 24.87 14.69 27.17
N GLU A 348 25.31 14.24 28.35
CA GLU A 348 24.81 13.00 28.93
C GLU A 348 23.28 12.98 29.05
N ASP A 349 22.61 14.11 29.24
CA ASP A 349 21.15 14.22 29.33
C ASP A 349 20.46 14.62 28.00
N SER A 350 21.21 14.69 26.90
CA SER A 350 20.66 14.90 25.55
C SER A 350 20.04 13.61 25.01
N TRP A 351 18.79 13.68 24.55
CA TRP A 351 18.10 12.54 23.93
C TRP A 351 16.95 12.93 23.00
N VAL A 352 16.56 11.99 22.14
CA VAL A 352 15.30 11.99 21.37
C VAL A 352 14.49 10.72 21.62
N ASP A 353 13.19 10.88 21.89
CA ASP A 353 12.19 9.82 21.95
C ASP A 353 11.38 9.78 20.65
N LEU A 354 11.46 8.65 19.94
CA LEU A 354 10.69 8.37 18.73
C LEU A 354 9.61 7.33 19.00
N LYS A 355 8.37 7.64 18.58
CA LYS A 355 7.25 6.70 18.62
C LYS A 355 7.23 5.89 17.33
N VAL A 356 7.38 4.58 17.44
CA VAL A 356 7.34 3.65 16.30
C VAL A 356 6.27 2.60 16.47
N TYR A 357 5.59 2.24 15.39
CA TYR A 357 4.53 1.24 15.39
C TYR A 357 5.06 -0.12 14.91
N ALA A 358 4.74 -1.18 15.64
CA ALA A 358 5.02 -2.55 15.25
C ALA A 358 3.71 -3.35 15.10
N PRO A 359 3.41 -3.92 13.91
CA PRO A 359 2.16 -4.64 13.68
C PRO A 359 2.06 -5.94 14.48
N ARG A 360 3.19 -6.52 14.86
CA ARG A 360 3.32 -7.73 15.68
C ARG A 360 4.43 -7.55 16.70
N ALA A 361 4.29 -8.20 17.84
CA ALA A 361 5.39 -8.32 18.79
C ALA A 361 6.52 -9.16 18.18
N GLY A 362 7.76 -8.89 18.55
CA GLY A 362 8.92 -9.66 18.13
C GLY A 362 10.09 -8.78 17.71
N ARG A 363 11.07 -9.40 17.05
CA ARG A 363 12.24 -8.69 16.52
C ARG A 363 11.89 -7.99 15.20
N HIS A 364 12.18 -6.71 15.14
CA HIS A 364 12.11 -5.86 13.95
C HIS A 364 13.49 -5.28 13.66
N THR A 365 13.79 -5.02 12.40
CA THR A 365 15.04 -4.37 12.02
C THR A 365 14.81 -2.88 11.95
N ALA A 366 15.52 -2.12 12.78
CA ALA A 366 15.61 -0.68 12.66
C ALA A 366 16.78 -0.31 11.75
N HIS A 367 16.52 0.61 10.84
CA HIS A 367 17.46 1.23 9.93
C HIS A 367 17.58 2.70 10.36
N VAL A 368 18.69 3.05 11.00
CA VAL A 368 18.87 4.36 11.64
C VAL A 368 19.78 5.20 10.76
N THR A 369 19.25 6.28 10.21
CA THR A 369 19.99 7.22 9.35
C THR A 369 20.58 8.34 10.18
N TYR A 370 21.89 8.56 10.04
CA TYR A 370 22.67 9.46 10.87
C TYR A 370 23.77 10.17 10.06
N ALA A 371 24.35 11.21 10.65
CA ALA A 371 25.64 11.78 10.25
C ALA A 371 26.55 11.90 11.48
N ALA A 372 27.84 11.54 11.33
CA ALA A 372 28.87 11.67 12.35
C ALA A 372 30.11 12.32 11.74
N GLY A 373 30.43 13.54 12.18
CA GLY A 373 31.45 14.36 11.55
C GLY A 373 32.80 14.42 12.28
N TYR A 374 32.84 14.05 13.56
CA TYR A 374 34.02 14.25 14.41
C TYR A 374 34.41 12.97 15.17
N GLY A 375 34.77 11.94 14.40
CA GLY A 375 35.04 10.59 14.89
C GLY A 375 33.81 9.69 14.92
N ASP A 376 34.04 8.39 15.12
CA ASP A 376 32.97 7.43 15.38
C ASP A 376 32.20 7.86 16.62
N ALA A 377 30.88 7.78 16.57
CA ALA A 377 29.99 8.22 17.65
C ALA A 377 29.09 7.08 18.11
N GLN A 378 28.42 7.28 19.25
CA GLN A 378 27.54 6.30 19.85
C GLN A 378 26.34 6.96 20.52
N HIS A 379 25.18 6.29 20.42
CA HIS A 379 24.04 6.55 21.29
C HIS A 379 23.72 5.34 22.16
N ALA A 380 23.34 5.59 23.41
CA ALA A 380 22.67 4.61 24.26
C ALA A 380 21.20 4.57 23.88
N VAL A 381 20.74 3.43 23.37
CA VAL A 381 19.37 3.24 22.89
C VAL A 381 18.57 2.46 23.92
N THR A 382 17.34 2.93 24.21
CA THR A 382 16.37 2.16 24.99
C THR A 382 15.08 1.91 24.23
N VAL A 383 14.50 0.70 24.38
CA VAL A 383 13.20 0.33 23.81
C VAL A 383 12.20 0.17 24.96
N ASN A 384 11.14 0.97 24.95
CA ASN A 384 10.10 1.00 25.99
C ASN A 384 10.67 1.14 27.42
N GLY A 385 11.83 1.78 27.57
CA GLY A 385 12.50 2.03 28.85
C GLY A 385 13.23 0.83 29.49
N SER A 386 13.01 -0.40 29.00
CA SER A 386 13.54 -1.62 29.62
C SER A 386 14.75 -2.21 28.88
N THR A 387 14.65 -2.44 27.57
CA THR A 387 15.77 -2.97 26.77
C THR A 387 16.78 -1.87 26.52
N ARG A 388 18.08 -2.13 26.72
CA ARG A 388 19.15 -1.15 26.52
C ARG A 388 20.31 -1.75 25.75
N PHE A 389 20.86 -0.99 24.80
CA PHE A 389 22.07 -1.34 24.07
C PHE A 389 22.75 -0.06 23.54
N THR A 390 24.01 -0.15 23.15
CA THR A 390 24.74 0.94 22.49
C THR A 390 24.65 0.75 20.97
N LEU A 391 24.37 1.84 20.24
CA LEU A 391 24.35 1.87 18.79
C LEU A 391 25.54 2.71 18.30
N ASP A 392 26.40 2.06 17.51
CA ASP A 392 27.63 2.65 16.96
C ASP A 392 27.38 3.34 15.61
N TYR A 393 28.08 4.45 15.39
CA TYR A 393 27.98 5.30 14.21
C TYR A 393 29.38 5.58 13.64
N PRO A 394 29.82 4.83 12.62
CA PRO A 394 31.07 5.12 11.91
C PRO A 394 31.15 6.55 11.35
N GLN A 395 32.31 7.18 11.44
CA GLN A 395 32.51 8.53 10.93
C GLN A 395 32.49 8.58 9.40
N HIS A 396 31.68 9.49 8.85
CA HIS A 396 31.64 9.75 7.41
C HIS A 396 31.59 11.25 7.03
N GLY A 397 31.59 12.15 8.02
CA GLY A 397 31.48 13.60 7.81
C GLY A 397 30.09 14.13 8.18
N TRP A 398 30.01 15.44 8.44
CA TRP A 398 28.73 16.13 8.62
C TRP A 398 28.00 16.26 7.29
N ASP A 399 26.66 16.17 7.34
CA ASP A 399 25.78 16.12 6.16
C ASP A 399 26.09 14.97 5.17
N VAL A 400 26.84 13.96 5.60
CA VAL A 400 27.07 12.70 4.86
C VAL A 400 26.24 11.59 5.51
N TRP A 401 25.01 11.44 5.03
CA TRP A 401 24.04 10.52 5.62
C TRP A 401 24.39 9.06 5.33
N ARG A 402 24.41 8.27 6.41
CA ARG A 402 24.67 6.84 6.40
C ARG A 402 23.66 6.13 7.28
N GLN A 403 23.57 4.82 7.13
CA GLN A 403 22.59 4.02 7.83
C GLN A 403 23.28 2.87 8.56
N VAL A 404 22.94 2.69 9.83
CA VAL A 404 23.27 1.50 10.61
C VAL A 404 22.00 0.72 10.92
N THR A 405 22.15 -0.56 11.28
CA THR A 405 21.01 -1.43 11.58
C THR A 405 21.05 -1.93 13.01
N ALA A 406 19.87 -2.08 13.62
CA ALA A 406 19.70 -2.66 14.94
C ALA A 406 18.51 -3.62 14.97
N SER A 407 18.63 -4.71 15.71
CA SER A 407 17.53 -5.66 15.92
C SER A 407 16.76 -5.29 17.20
N LEU A 408 15.55 -4.76 17.06
CA LEU A 408 14.76 -4.23 18.16
C LEU A 408 13.68 -5.23 18.61
N PRO A 409 13.60 -5.58 19.90
CA PRO A 409 12.47 -6.33 20.45
C PRO A 409 11.29 -5.37 20.69
N LEU A 410 10.38 -5.27 19.72
CA LEU A 410 9.20 -4.40 19.80
C LEU A 410 7.98 -5.19 20.30
N SER A 411 7.16 -4.54 21.12
CA SER A 411 5.80 -5.00 21.45
C SER A 411 4.86 -4.69 20.29
N ARG A 412 3.77 -5.46 20.12
CA ARG A 412 2.71 -5.08 19.17
C ARG A 412 2.13 -3.72 19.57
N GLY A 413 1.92 -2.84 18.60
CA GLY A 413 1.42 -1.49 18.83
C GLY A 413 2.53 -0.44 18.84
N TRP A 414 2.28 0.66 19.54
CA TRP A 414 3.22 1.77 19.68
C TRP A 414 4.32 1.47 20.69
N ASN A 415 5.56 1.66 20.27
CA ASN A 415 6.77 1.55 21.06
C ASN A 415 7.43 2.93 21.16
N THR A 416 8.28 3.11 22.17
CA THR A 416 9.10 4.31 22.31
C THR A 416 10.57 3.92 22.21
N LEU A 417 11.28 4.48 21.24
CA LEU A 417 12.73 4.36 21.09
C LEU A 417 13.38 5.64 21.60
N ARG A 418 14.22 5.53 22.64
CA ARG A 418 15.05 6.65 23.09
C ARG A 418 16.46 6.49 22.53
N PHE A 419 16.96 7.50 21.83
CA PHE A 419 18.37 7.63 21.48
C PHE A 419 18.96 8.72 22.39
N ARG A 420 19.82 8.31 23.32
CA ARG A 420 20.51 9.19 24.27
C ARG A 420 21.98 9.28 23.89
N HIS A 421 22.60 10.44 24.08
CA HIS A 421 24.05 10.57 23.95
C HIS A 421 24.80 9.48 24.75
N HIS A 422 25.92 8.99 24.22
CA HIS A 422 26.81 8.06 24.92
C HIS A 422 28.29 8.39 24.71
N ASP A 423 28.76 8.41 23.46
CA ASP A 423 30.14 8.81 23.11
C ASP A 423 30.14 9.62 21.82
N ARG A 424 30.91 10.72 21.82
CA ARG A 424 31.04 11.65 20.67
C ARG A 424 29.68 12.07 20.08
N TRP A 425 29.69 12.64 18.88
CA TRP A 425 28.56 13.43 18.36
C TRP A 425 28.03 12.88 17.05
N ALA A 426 26.73 12.59 17.02
CA ALA A 426 25.99 12.22 15.82
C ALA A 426 24.68 12.99 15.75
N GLU A 427 24.25 13.29 14.53
CA GLU A 427 22.92 13.82 14.24
C GLU A 427 22.04 12.71 13.68
N LEU A 428 20.76 12.71 14.06
CA LEU A 428 19.78 11.70 13.66
C LEU A 428 18.80 12.29 12.65
N ASP A 429 18.70 11.64 11.49
CA ASP A 429 17.78 12.03 10.41
C ASP A 429 16.43 11.30 10.58
N HIS A 430 16.43 9.98 10.44
CA HIS A 430 15.22 9.19 10.60
C HIS A 430 15.52 7.74 11.01
N VAL A 431 14.46 7.05 11.45
CA VAL A 431 14.49 5.61 11.73
C VAL A 431 13.44 4.91 10.88
N GLU A 432 13.86 3.85 10.21
CA GLU A 432 13.03 3.02 9.35
C GLU A 432 12.84 1.63 9.99
N ILE A 433 11.60 1.18 10.21
CA ILE A 433 11.30 -0.11 10.85
C ILE A 433 10.84 -1.16 9.83
N ALA A 434 11.45 -2.35 9.87
CA ALA A 434 11.19 -3.51 9.00
C ALA A 434 10.87 -4.81 9.74
#